data_AF-A0A8X7BDB7-F1
#
_entry.id   AF-A0A8X7BDB7-F1
#
_cell.length_a   1.000
_cell.length_b   1.000
_cell.length_c   1.000
_cell.angle_alpha   90.00
_cell.angle_beta   90.00
_cell.angle_gamma   90.00
#
_symmetry.space_group_name_H-M   'P 1'
#
loop_
_entity.id
_entity.type
_entity.pdbx_description
1 polymer ?
#
loop_
_entity_poly.entity_id
_entity_poly.type
_entity_poly.pdbx_seq_one_letter_code
_entity_poly.pdbx_strand_id
1 'polypeptide(L)'
;MGKNNILSVTALGFTYPKGHLKTQGSNKIDGYCPAEIKVFISETGACSIKFCKTHLGHRNDIGNLCLTDFERQHIATKIASKIPFDEIRDFVTDSKLERIHLLTKKDLYNIENCFNIGSNAIKMMVQV
;
A
#
# COMPACT_ATOMS: atom_id res chain seq x y z
N MET A 1 -3.21 -5.80 -37.75
CA MET A 1 -2.48 -4.87 -36.85
C MET A 1 -3.28 -4.73 -35.56
N GLY A 2 -3.13 -5.70 -34.65
CA GLY A 2 -3.86 -5.76 -33.39
C GLY A 2 -3.18 -4.88 -32.33
N LYS A 3 -3.97 -4.09 -31.61
CA LYS A 3 -3.49 -3.17 -30.58
C LYS A 3 -3.15 -3.98 -29.32
N ASN A 4 -1.88 -4.03 -28.95
CA ASN A 4 -1.41 -4.61 -27.70
C ASN A 4 -1.77 -3.68 -26.54
N ASN A 5 -2.69 -4.08 -25.68
CA ASN A 5 -3.00 -3.33 -24.46
C ASN A 5 -1.90 -3.58 -23.43
N ILE A 6 -0.96 -2.63 -23.30
CA ILE A 6 0.08 -2.63 -22.28
C ILE A 6 -0.50 -1.98 -21.02
N LEU A 7 -0.72 -2.77 -19.96
CA LEU A 7 -0.94 -2.26 -18.62
C LEU A 7 0.44 -2.12 -17.94
N SER A 8 1.07 -0.95 -18.09
CA SER A 8 2.27 -0.59 -17.34
C SER A 8 1.88 0.15 -16.06
N VAL A 9 2.19 -0.42 -14.90
CA VAL A 9 2.06 0.28 -13.63
C VAL A 9 3.32 1.13 -13.43
N THR A 10 3.30 2.36 -13.94
CA THR A 10 4.40 3.32 -13.74
C THR A 10 4.11 4.13 -12.49
N ALA A 11 5.09 4.23 -11.58
CA ALA A 11 4.97 5.00 -10.35
C ALA A 11 4.60 6.47 -10.66
N LEU A 12 3.46 6.90 -10.12
CA LEU A 12 2.88 8.22 -10.33
C LEU A 12 3.72 9.31 -9.65
N GLY A 13 4.16 10.28 -10.44
CA GLY A 13 4.87 11.47 -9.95
C GLY A 13 3.90 12.47 -9.32
N PHE A 14 4.02 12.71 -8.02
CA PHE A 14 3.41 13.86 -7.34
C PHE A 14 4.51 14.76 -6.76
N THR A 15 4.39 16.07 -6.98
CA THR A 15 5.22 17.13 -6.40
C THR A 15 4.58 17.65 -5.11
N TYR A 16 5.37 17.93 -4.08
CA TYR A 16 4.90 18.54 -2.83
C TYR A 16 5.82 19.69 -2.40
N PRO A 17 5.29 20.69 -1.66
CA PRO A 17 6.01 21.92 -1.32
C PRO A 17 7.09 21.68 -0.26
N LYS A 18 8.14 22.51 -0.29
CA LYS A 18 9.27 22.46 0.64
C LYS A 18 8.82 22.89 2.05
N GLY A 19 8.76 21.94 2.99
CA GLY A 19 8.59 22.23 4.42
C GLY A 19 8.55 20.94 5.25
N HIS A 20 9.46 20.85 6.23
CA HIS A 20 9.73 19.70 7.13
C HIS A 20 10.42 18.47 6.50
N LEU A 21 11.60 18.14 7.03
CA LEU A 21 12.27 16.85 6.81
C LEU A 21 11.35 15.74 7.31
N LYS A 22 10.97 14.83 6.42
CA LYS A 22 10.22 13.64 6.82
C LYS A 22 11.13 12.74 7.66
N THR A 23 10.60 12.21 8.76
CA THR A 23 11.27 11.20 9.59
C THR A 23 11.50 9.89 8.82
N GLN A 24 10.59 9.57 7.90
CA GLN A 24 10.73 8.47 6.95
C GLN A 24 11.11 9.06 5.58
N GLY A 25 12.19 8.55 4.97
CA GLY A 25 12.71 9.04 3.69
C GLY A 25 11.71 8.98 2.53
N SER A 26 12.15 9.35 1.33
CA SER A 26 11.28 9.26 0.16
C SER A 26 11.33 7.86 -0.46
N ASN A 27 10.18 7.37 -0.95
CA ASN A 27 10.13 6.22 -1.85
C ASN A 27 10.69 6.53 -3.25
N LYS A 28 11.03 7.80 -3.53
CA LYS A 28 11.60 8.21 -4.81
C LYS A 28 13.03 7.74 -4.90
N ILE A 29 13.33 7.03 -5.98
CA ILE A 29 14.69 6.72 -6.40
C ILE A 29 15.13 7.83 -7.37
N ASP A 30 16.36 8.30 -7.23
CA ASP A 30 16.97 9.21 -8.19
C ASP A 30 17.58 8.40 -9.35
N GLY A 31 16.74 7.61 -10.02
CA GLY A 31 17.19 6.64 -11.02
C GLY A 31 16.07 5.78 -11.59
N TYR A 32 16.46 4.78 -12.40
CA TYR A 32 15.53 3.82 -13.01
C TYR A 32 15.70 2.44 -12.39
N CYS A 33 14.57 1.83 -11.98
CA CYS A 33 14.55 0.45 -11.52
C CYS A 33 13.98 -0.46 -12.62
N PRO A 34 14.68 -1.55 -13.01
CA PRO A 34 14.20 -2.48 -14.03
C PRO A 34 13.19 -3.50 -13.51
N ALA A 35 12.81 -3.46 -12.23
CA ALA A 35 11.82 -4.37 -11.68
C ALA A 35 10.43 -4.04 -12.25
N GLU A 36 9.81 -5.01 -12.92
CA GLU A 36 8.55 -4.81 -13.62
C GLU A 36 7.78 -6.13 -13.79
N ILE A 37 6.47 -6.01 -13.97
CA ILE A 37 5.58 -7.10 -14.39
C ILE A 37 4.89 -6.67 -15.67
N LYS A 38 5.11 -7.40 -16.77
CA LYS A 38 4.45 -7.17 -18.06
C LYS A 38 3.53 -8.33 -18.36
N VAL A 39 2.24 -8.05 -18.44
CA VAL A 39 1.20 -9.04 -18.77
C VAL A 39 0.79 -8.84 -20.22
N PHE A 40 0.79 -9.93 -20.99
CA PHE A 40 0.34 -10.00 -22.36
C PHE A 40 -0.90 -10.89 -22.41
N ILE A 41 -2.02 -10.32 -22.82
CA ILE A 41 -3.28 -11.04 -22.97
C ILE A 41 -3.52 -11.19 -24.47
N SER A 42 -3.57 -12.44 -24.94
CA SER A 42 -3.91 -12.77 -26.33
C SER A 42 -5.42 -12.64 -26.55
N GLU A 43 -5.83 -12.44 -27.80
CA GLU A 43 -7.26 -12.38 -28.19
C GLU A 43 -8.01 -13.68 -27.87
N THR A 44 -7.30 -14.80 -27.77
CA THR A 44 -7.82 -16.12 -27.35
C THR A 44 -7.94 -16.28 -25.83
N GLY A 45 -7.64 -15.24 -25.05
CA GLY A 45 -7.66 -15.26 -23.59
C GLY A 45 -6.41 -15.87 -22.93
N ALA A 46 -5.41 -16.29 -23.71
CA ALA A 46 -4.15 -16.77 -23.16
C ALA A 46 -3.35 -15.63 -22.50
N CYS A 47 -2.91 -15.84 -21.26
CA CYS A 47 -2.10 -14.87 -20.51
C CYS A 47 -0.63 -15.29 -20.48
N SER A 48 0.26 -14.43 -20.94
CA SER A 48 1.71 -14.58 -20.82
C SER A 48 2.28 -13.46 -19.94
N ILE A 49 3.17 -13.79 -19.00
CA ILE A 49 3.71 -12.83 -18.03
C ILE A 49 5.23 -12.80 -18.17
N LYS A 50 5.80 -11.60 -18.30
CA LYS A 50 7.23 -11.34 -18.13
C LYS A 50 7.44 -10.66 -16.79
N PHE A 51 8.23 -11.28 -15.93
CA PHE A 51 8.51 -10.79 -14.58
C PHE A 51 10.00 -10.52 -14.40
N CYS A 52 10.35 -9.30 -13.99
CA CYS A 52 11.69 -8.93 -13.59
C CYS A 52 11.68 -8.59 -12.09
N LYS A 53 12.30 -9.45 -11.27
CA LYS A 53 12.41 -9.27 -9.81
C LYS A 53 13.55 -8.33 -9.40
N THR A 54 14.49 -8.08 -10.30
CA THR A 54 15.76 -7.44 -9.95
C THR A 54 15.56 -5.95 -9.74
N HIS A 55 15.78 -5.49 -8.51
CA HIS A 55 15.80 -4.06 -8.19
C HIS A 55 17.25 -3.54 -8.27
N LEU A 56 17.45 -2.43 -8.99
CA LEU A 56 18.72 -1.72 -9.04
C LEU A 56 18.56 -0.32 -8.47
N GLY A 57 19.55 0.15 -7.71
CA GLY A 57 19.55 1.49 -7.12
C GLY A 57 18.67 1.66 -5.88
N HIS A 58 17.92 0.64 -5.45
CA HIS A 58 17.17 0.69 -4.19
C HIS A 58 16.92 -0.69 -3.59
N ARG A 59 16.53 -0.69 -2.31
CA ARG A 59 16.07 -1.89 -1.58
C ARG A 59 14.55 -1.93 -1.57
N ASN A 60 14.01 -3.13 -1.41
CA ASN A 60 12.59 -3.30 -1.13
C ASN A 60 12.37 -3.17 0.39
N ASP A 61 12.18 -1.94 0.86
CA ASP A 61 11.97 -1.64 2.27
C ASP A 61 10.50 -1.88 2.65
N ILE A 62 10.29 -2.80 3.59
CA ILE A 62 8.96 -3.22 4.05
C ILE A 62 8.20 -2.04 4.65
N GLY A 63 8.87 -1.06 5.28
CA GLY A 63 8.22 0.12 5.87
C GLY A 63 7.64 1.09 4.82
N ASN A 64 8.12 1.00 3.58
CA ASN A 64 7.71 1.86 2.46
C ASN A 64 6.58 1.25 1.62
N LEU A 65 6.19 0.00 1.91
CA LEU A 65 5.06 -0.66 1.26
C LEU A 65 3.74 -0.07 1.76
N CYS A 66 2.72 -0.15 0.91
CA CYS A 66 1.35 0.16 1.31
C CYS A 66 0.72 -1.04 2.03
N LEU A 67 -0.18 -0.75 2.97
CA LEU A 67 -1.09 -1.76 3.50
C LEU A 67 -2.12 -2.14 2.43
N THR A 68 -2.43 -3.43 2.35
CA THR A 68 -3.51 -3.94 1.51
C THR A 68 -4.86 -3.39 1.93
N ASP A 69 -5.83 -3.39 1.03
CA ASP A 69 -7.19 -2.91 1.32
C ASP A 69 -7.83 -3.68 2.49
N PHE A 70 -7.59 -5.00 2.53
CA PHE A 70 -8.08 -5.87 3.59
C PHE A 70 -7.47 -5.51 4.95
N GLU A 71 -6.15 -5.32 5.03
CA GLU A 71 -5.49 -4.91 6.28
C GLU A 71 -6.00 -3.55 6.77
N ARG A 72 -6.18 -2.58 5.86
CA ARG A 72 -6.73 -1.27 6.23
C ARG A 72 -8.15 -1.37 6.77
N GLN A 73 -9.00 -2.19 6.15
CA GLN A 73 -10.37 -2.43 6.62
C GLN A 73 -10.38 -3.11 8.00
N HIS A 74 -9.55 -4.12 8.20
CA HIS A 74 -9.44 -4.80 9.49
C HIS A 74 -9.03 -3.85 10.62
N ILE A 75 -8.03 -3.00 10.35
CA ILE A 75 -7.61 -1.95 11.29
C ILE A 75 -8.74 -0.94 11.53
N ALA A 76 -9.42 -0.50 10.48
CA ALA A 76 -10.55 0.42 10.58
C ALA A 76 -11.69 -0.14 11.45
N THR A 77 -12.02 -1.42 11.32
CA THR A 77 -13.02 -2.07 12.18
C THR A 77 -12.60 -2.03 13.65
N LYS A 78 -11.34 -2.31 13.97
CA LYS A 78 -10.83 -2.23 15.35
C LYS A 78 -10.88 -0.82 15.92
N ILE A 79 -10.53 0.19 15.12
CA ILE A 79 -10.64 1.60 15.50
C ILE A 79 -12.11 1.96 15.78
N ALA A 80 -13.03 1.53 14.92
CA ALA A 80 -14.47 1.75 15.11
C ALA A 80 -15.02 1.07 16.37
N SER A 81 -14.44 -0.06 16.78
CA SER A 81 -14.71 -0.73 18.06
C SER A 81 -14.13 -0.01 19.28
N LYS A 82 -13.53 1.17 19.11
CA LYS A 82 -12.91 1.99 20.19
C LYS A 82 -11.76 1.29 20.91
N ILE A 83 -11.08 0.36 20.23
CA ILE A 83 -9.87 -0.26 20.75
C ILE A 83 -8.74 0.78 20.69
N PRO A 84 -7.97 0.99 21.78
CA PRO A 84 -6.88 1.94 21.78
C PRO A 84 -5.78 1.53 20.80
N PHE A 85 -5.12 2.53 20.22
CA PHE A 85 -4.13 2.33 19.16
C PHE A 85 -2.94 1.45 19.57
N ASP A 86 -2.54 1.52 20.83
CA ASP A 86 -1.43 0.71 21.35
C ASP A 86 -1.82 -0.79 21.35
N GLU A 87 -3.06 -1.14 21.72
CA GLU A 87 -3.56 -2.52 21.64
C GLU A 87 -3.68 -3.01 20.19
N ILE A 88 -4.11 -2.16 19.25
CA ILE A 88 -4.21 -2.52 17.83
C ILE A 88 -2.86 -2.98 17.27
N ARG A 89 -1.76 -2.38 17.75
CA ARG A 89 -0.39 -2.75 17.34
C ARG A 89 0.02 -4.12 17.86
N ASP A 90 -0.42 -4.48 19.06
CA ASP A 90 -0.03 -5.74 19.72
C ASP A 90 -0.76 -6.97 19.15
N PHE A 91 -1.88 -6.77 18.44
CA PHE A 91 -2.61 -7.86 17.79
C PHE A 91 -1.90 -8.46 16.57
N VAL A 92 -0.90 -7.77 16.02
CA VAL A 92 -0.21 -8.20 14.80
C VAL A 92 0.99 -9.06 15.23
N THR A 93 0.73 -10.32 15.56
CA THR A 93 1.77 -11.29 15.91
C THR A 93 1.87 -12.35 14.83
N ASP A 94 2.91 -12.24 13.99
CA ASP A 94 3.31 -13.31 13.07
C ASP A 94 4.84 -13.47 13.11
N SER A 95 5.27 -14.68 12.80
CA SER A 95 6.66 -15.09 12.59
C SER A 95 7.36 -14.33 11.46
N LYS A 96 6.61 -13.79 10.50
CA LYS A 96 7.13 -13.07 9.34
C LYS A 96 6.88 -11.58 9.45
N LEU A 97 7.95 -10.79 9.37
CA LEU A 97 7.87 -9.33 9.38
C LEU A 97 7.26 -8.82 8.07
N GLU A 98 6.10 -8.18 8.16
CA GLU A 98 5.35 -7.58 7.06
C GLU A 98 4.98 -6.12 7.36
N ARG A 99 4.46 -5.37 6.37
CA ARG A 99 4.17 -3.93 6.50
C ARG A 99 3.24 -3.61 7.67
N ILE A 100 2.26 -4.49 7.94
CA ILE A 100 1.32 -4.39 9.06
C ILE A 100 1.98 -4.45 10.44
N HIS A 101 3.17 -5.04 10.56
CA HIS A 101 3.92 -5.10 11.82
C HIS A 101 4.65 -3.78 12.12
N LEU A 102 4.84 -2.94 11.10
CA LEU A 102 5.51 -1.63 11.20
C LEU A 102 4.51 -0.48 11.31
N LEU A 103 3.31 -0.74 11.84
CA LEU A 103 2.27 0.27 12.00
C LEU A 103 2.72 1.39 12.94
N THR A 104 2.57 2.62 12.47
CA THR A 104 2.80 3.82 13.26
C THR A 104 1.46 4.43 13.72
N LYS A 105 1.47 5.24 14.79
CA LYS A 105 0.28 6.00 15.20
C LYS A 105 -0.25 6.87 14.06
N LYS A 106 0.66 7.40 13.22
CA LYS A 106 0.28 8.19 12.04
C LYS A 106 -0.49 7.37 11.01
N ASP A 107 -0.12 6.12 10.80
CA ASP A 107 -0.87 5.22 9.91
C ASP A 107 -2.29 5.01 10.43
N LEU A 108 -2.46 4.79 11.74
CA LEU A 108 -3.77 4.61 12.35
C LEU A 108 -4.65 5.86 12.22
N TYR A 109 -4.12 7.06 12.46
CA TYR A 109 -4.84 8.31 12.22
C TYR A 109 -5.20 8.52 10.74
N ASN A 110 -4.30 8.15 9.82
CA ASN A 110 -4.58 8.25 8.39
C ASN A 110 -5.73 7.30 8.01
N ILE A 111 -5.74 6.07 8.53
CA ILE A 111 -6.82 5.11 8.32
C ILE A 111 -8.12 5.64 8.92
N GLU A 112 -8.12 6.09 10.18
CA GLU A 112 -9.28 6.68 10.84
C GLU A 112 -9.91 7.81 10.00
N ASN A 113 -9.09 8.71 9.48
CA ASN A 113 -9.54 9.79 8.61
C ASN A 113 -10.04 9.29 7.25
N CYS A 114 -9.36 8.32 6.63
CA CYS A 114 -9.78 7.74 5.36
C CYS A 114 -11.16 7.08 5.46
N PHE A 115 -11.49 6.48 6.60
CA PHE A 115 -12.78 5.87 6.87
C PHE A 115 -13.75 6.78 7.63
N ASN A 116 -13.36 8.03 7.92
CA ASN A 116 -14.14 9.04 8.65
C ASN A 116 -14.74 8.54 9.98
N ILE A 117 -14.01 7.70 10.71
CA ILE A 117 -14.51 6.99 11.89
C ILE A 117 -14.66 7.92 13.10
N GLY A 118 -13.81 8.95 13.23
CA GLY A 118 -13.86 9.93 14.32
C GLY A 118 -15.09 10.87 14.30
N SER A 119 -15.90 10.83 13.25
CA SER A 119 -16.98 11.79 13.00
C SER A 119 -18.38 11.17 13.16
N ASN A 120 -18.69 10.44 14.24
CA ASN A 120 -20.05 9.91 14.56
C ASN A 120 -20.86 9.26 13.40
N ALA A 121 -20.21 8.85 12.32
CA ALA A 121 -20.85 8.33 11.13
C ALA A 121 -20.39 6.89 10.95
N ILE A 122 -21.04 5.99 11.69
CA ILE A 122 -20.99 4.56 11.42
C ILE A 122 -21.55 4.34 10.01
N LYS A 123 -20.66 4.28 9.01
CA LYS A 123 -20.97 3.71 7.70
C LYS A 123 -20.09 2.47 7.55
N MET A 124 -20.53 1.39 8.19
CA MET A 124 -20.12 0.05 7.80
C MET A 124 -20.72 -0.24 6.43
N MET A 125 -19.92 -0.19 5.37
CA MET A 125 -20.25 -0.91 4.14
C MET A 125 -19.86 -2.37 4.35
N VAL A 126 -20.80 -3.15 4.88
CA VAL A 126 -20.83 -4.59 4.67
C VAL A 126 -21.44 -4.78 3.28
N GLN A 127 -20.63 -5.17 2.29
CA GLN A 127 -21.15 -5.76 1.06
C GLN A 127 -21.08 -7.28 1.22
N VAL A 128 -22.27 -7.88 1.31
CA VAL A 128 -22.53 -9.30 1.05
C VAL A 128 -22.49 -9.53 -0.46
#